data_AF-A0A2E8XQC4-F1
#
_entry.id   AF-A0A2E8XQC4-F1
#
_cell.length_a   1.000
_cell.length_b   1.000
_cell.length_c   1.000
_cell.angle_alpha   90.00
_cell.angle_beta   90.00
_cell.angle_gamma   90.00
#
_symmetry.space_group_name_H-M   'P 1'
#
loop_
_entity.id
_entity.type
_entity.pdbx_description
1 polymer ?
#
loop_
_entity_poly.entity_id
_entity_poly.type
_entity_poly.pdbx_seq_one_letter_code
_entity_poly.pdbx_strand_id
1 'polypeptide(L)'
;MSESSSRPRLGRGLSALLGDDADDYQELGKAKPGRELPIEQLHPGRFQPRSRFDEDELNALVESIRAKGILQPILVRRDPVQEDLYEIIAGERRWRAAQKAQLHEVPVIIRELDDRAALEVALIENIQREDLSPIEEAEGYQRLMDHFAHTQDALANAVGKSRSHVANLLRLLSLAEEVREMVDRGDLTAGHARALVGREDAVTLAREIARDGMTVRDIENRVSKKSGSKTVRPIKPQKSADTLALERDVSDAIGLKVAINAKGDERSGRGTIAIEYKSFDQLDDILTRLNQPAGPSGMAAHDPAPEDSVGVPEIKKIV
;
A
#
# COMPACT_ATOMS: atom_id res chain seq x y z
N MET A 1 11.36 31.92 7.20
CA MET A 1 10.45 31.40 6.18
C MET A 1 10.60 29.89 6.18
N SER A 2 9.55 29.17 6.53
CA SER A 2 9.54 27.71 6.69
C SER A 2 8.85 27.09 5.49
N GLU A 3 9.61 26.39 4.65
CA GLU A 3 9.08 25.61 3.52
C GLU A 3 8.54 24.27 4.03
N SER A 4 7.22 24.06 3.88
CA SER A 4 6.55 22.80 4.16
C SER A 4 6.55 21.91 2.92
N SER A 5 7.16 20.73 3.04
CA SER A 5 7.22 19.67 2.04
C SER A 5 5.84 19.18 1.58
N SER A 6 5.56 19.34 0.29
CA SER A 6 4.37 18.82 -0.41
C SER A 6 4.45 17.31 -0.62
N ARG A 7 3.46 16.55 -0.13
CA ARG A 7 3.32 15.10 -0.35
C ARG A 7 2.84 14.79 -1.78
N PRO A 8 3.25 13.66 -2.41
CA PRO A 8 2.81 13.31 -3.76
C PRO A 8 1.32 12.94 -3.77
N ARG A 9 0.53 13.66 -4.58
CA ARG A 9 -0.94 13.52 -4.66
C ARG A 9 -1.36 12.36 -5.57
N LEU A 10 -2.42 11.70 -5.13
CA LEU A 10 -3.04 10.45 -5.58
C LEU A 10 -3.79 10.55 -6.93
N GLY A 11 -3.26 11.28 -7.92
CA GLY A 11 -4.05 11.72 -9.08
C GLY A 11 -3.78 11.06 -10.43
N ARG A 12 -2.75 10.21 -10.55
CA ARG A 12 -2.27 9.77 -11.89
C ARG A 12 -2.82 8.42 -12.38
N GLY A 13 -3.33 7.57 -11.50
CA GLY A 13 -3.77 6.22 -11.86
C GLY A 13 -5.13 6.18 -12.56
N LEU A 14 -6.06 7.04 -12.14
CA LEU A 14 -7.43 7.10 -12.65
C LEU A 14 -7.48 7.59 -14.12
N SER A 15 -6.57 8.52 -14.47
CA SER A 15 -6.51 9.15 -15.80
C SER A 15 -6.11 8.21 -16.93
N ALA A 16 -5.42 7.11 -16.61
CA ALA A 16 -5.02 6.13 -17.62
C ALA A 16 -6.18 5.23 -18.07
N LEU A 17 -7.27 5.16 -17.30
CA LEU A 17 -8.43 4.30 -17.58
C LEU A 17 -9.65 5.08 -18.08
N LEU A 18 -9.78 6.37 -17.74
CA LEU A 18 -10.99 7.17 -17.98
C LEU A 18 -10.93 8.08 -19.23
N GLY A 19 -9.80 8.09 -19.96
CA GLY A 19 -9.60 9.12 -21.01
C GLY A 19 -9.58 10.54 -20.42
N ASP A 20 -9.72 11.56 -21.25
CA ASP A 20 -9.68 13.00 -20.89
C ASP A 20 -10.71 13.43 -19.80
N ASP A 21 -11.57 12.52 -19.33
CA ASP A 21 -12.60 12.76 -18.32
C ASP A 21 -12.11 12.62 -16.86
N ALA A 22 -10.81 12.39 -16.63
CA ALA A 22 -10.24 12.27 -15.28
C ALA A 22 -9.97 13.60 -14.59
N ASP A 23 -9.74 14.68 -15.35
CA ASP A 23 -9.63 16.04 -14.81
C ASP A 23 -10.98 16.51 -14.21
N ASP A 24 -12.07 15.90 -14.67
CA ASP A 24 -13.44 16.11 -14.26
C ASP A 24 -13.75 15.59 -12.83
N TYR A 25 -12.95 14.63 -12.33
CA TYR A 25 -13.07 14.12 -10.96
C TYR A 25 -12.45 15.06 -9.92
N GLN A 26 -11.43 15.85 -10.28
CA GLN A 26 -10.88 16.87 -9.37
C GLN A 26 -11.73 18.15 -9.34
N GLU A 27 -12.56 18.39 -10.37
CA GLU A 27 -13.57 19.47 -10.37
C GLU A 27 -14.79 19.19 -9.47
N LEU A 28 -14.98 17.96 -8.94
CA LEU A 28 -16.06 17.65 -7.99
C LEU A 28 -16.05 18.54 -6.72
N GLY A 29 -14.90 19.14 -6.37
CA GLY A 29 -14.75 20.10 -5.28
C GLY A 29 -14.91 21.57 -5.68
N LYS A 30 -15.02 21.88 -6.98
CA LYS A 30 -15.26 23.23 -7.51
C LYS A 30 -16.57 23.22 -8.29
N ALA A 31 -17.64 23.43 -7.55
CA ALA A 31 -19.02 23.43 -8.01
C ALA A 31 -19.22 24.12 -9.38
N LYS A 32 -19.47 23.33 -10.43
CA LYS A 32 -20.60 23.64 -11.32
C LYS A 32 -21.85 23.27 -10.51
N PRO A 33 -22.89 24.12 -10.44
CA PRO A 33 -24.11 23.77 -9.73
C PRO A 33 -24.66 22.50 -10.38
N GLY A 34 -24.70 21.41 -9.60
CA GLY A 34 -25.40 20.20 -10.02
C GLY A 34 -26.83 20.57 -10.39
N ARG A 35 -27.39 19.91 -11.40
CA ARG A 35 -28.80 20.10 -11.75
C ARG A 35 -29.65 19.63 -10.56
N GLU A 36 -30.67 20.39 -10.19
CA GLU A 36 -31.63 19.92 -9.19
C GLU A 36 -32.63 18.99 -9.86
N LEU A 37 -32.90 17.84 -9.24
CA LEU A 37 -33.91 16.89 -9.68
C LEU A 37 -34.92 16.62 -8.56
N PRO A 38 -36.21 16.41 -8.89
CA PRO A 38 -37.19 15.93 -7.94
C PRO A 38 -36.76 14.60 -7.33
N ILE A 39 -36.90 14.48 -6.01
CA ILE A 39 -36.46 13.28 -5.29
C ILE A 39 -37.22 12.00 -5.71
N GLU A 40 -38.42 12.17 -6.27
CA GLU A 40 -39.29 11.11 -6.78
C GLU A 40 -38.81 10.52 -8.10
N GLN A 41 -37.98 11.25 -8.87
CA GLN A 41 -37.39 10.76 -10.12
C GLN A 41 -36.16 9.89 -9.87
N LEU A 42 -35.70 9.80 -8.63
CA LEU A 42 -34.50 9.05 -8.23
C LEU A 42 -34.89 7.71 -7.62
N HIS A 43 -34.24 6.64 -8.07
CA HIS A 43 -34.40 5.31 -7.47
C HIS A 43 -33.05 4.66 -7.18
N PRO A 44 -32.98 3.75 -6.19
CA PRO A 44 -31.74 3.06 -5.86
C PRO A 44 -31.28 2.19 -7.02
N GLY A 45 -29.96 2.07 -7.16
CA GLY A 45 -29.34 1.21 -8.17
C GLY A 45 -29.47 -0.27 -7.83
N ARG A 46 -29.54 -1.10 -8.87
CA ARG A 46 -29.78 -2.56 -8.79
C ARG A 46 -28.72 -3.32 -8.02
N PHE A 47 -27.52 -2.74 -7.91
CA PHE A 47 -26.31 -3.40 -7.41
C PHE A 47 -25.82 -2.86 -6.06
N GLN A 48 -26.63 -2.11 -5.32
CA GLN A 48 -26.21 -1.56 -4.02
C GLN A 48 -26.47 -2.57 -2.90
N PRO A 49 -25.43 -3.18 -2.31
CA PRO A 49 -25.58 -4.33 -1.40
C PRO A 49 -25.87 -3.93 0.06
N ARG A 50 -25.99 -2.64 0.37
CA ARG A 50 -26.01 -2.18 1.76
C ARG A 50 -27.32 -2.56 2.43
N SER A 51 -27.31 -3.69 3.13
CA SER A 51 -28.49 -4.28 3.77
C SER A 51 -28.66 -3.82 5.22
N ARG A 52 -27.65 -3.17 5.81
CA ARG A 52 -27.70 -2.60 7.16
C ARG A 52 -27.26 -1.14 7.13
N PHE A 53 -28.17 -0.26 7.53
CA PHE A 53 -27.89 1.14 7.80
C PHE A 53 -28.03 1.34 9.30
N ASP A 54 -27.04 2.00 9.89
CA ASP A 54 -27.16 2.49 11.26
C ASP A 54 -28.20 3.63 11.25
N GLU A 55 -29.31 3.44 11.97
CA GLU A 55 -30.39 4.44 12.02
C GLU A 55 -29.94 5.73 12.70
N ASP A 56 -29.00 5.67 13.65
CA ASP A 56 -28.52 6.83 14.40
C ASP A 56 -27.66 7.72 13.51
N GLU A 57 -26.75 7.14 12.72
CA GLU A 57 -25.96 7.90 11.74
C GLU A 57 -26.84 8.53 10.64
N LEU A 58 -27.90 7.83 10.23
CA LEU A 58 -28.83 8.34 9.24
C LEU A 58 -29.61 9.54 9.80
N ASN A 59 -30.06 9.48 11.05
CA ASN A 59 -30.78 10.58 11.70
C ASN A 59 -29.89 11.82 11.88
N ALA A 60 -28.61 11.65 12.24
CA ALA A 60 -27.65 12.75 12.28
C ALA A 60 -27.48 13.43 10.90
N LEU A 61 -27.45 12.63 9.82
CA LEU A 61 -27.38 13.15 8.46
C LEU A 61 -28.66 13.88 8.05
N VAL A 62 -29.84 13.40 8.46
CA VAL A 62 -31.13 14.07 8.24
C VAL A 62 -31.13 15.48 8.85
N GLU A 63 -30.70 15.61 10.11
CA GLU A 63 -30.63 16.93 10.76
C GLU A 63 -29.64 17.86 10.08
N SER A 64 -28.48 17.34 9.65
CA SER A 64 -27.51 18.14 8.88
C SER A 64 -28.09 18.61 7.54
N ILE A 65 -28.80 17.73 6.82
CA ILE A 65 -29.43 18.05 5.53
C ILE A 65 -30.57 19.06 5.72
N ARG A 66 -31.37 18.96 6.79
CA ARG A 66 -32.42 19.94 7.10
C ARG A 66 -31.82 21.32 7.38
N ALA A 67 -30.66 21.40 8.03
CA ALA A 67 -30.01 22.65 8.39
C ALA A 67 -29.23 23.31 7.24
N LYS A 68 -28.55 22.52 6.40
CA LYS A 68 -27.57 23.02 5.41
C LYS A 68 -27.84 22.58 3.96
N GLY A 69 -28.85 21.75 3.74
CA GLY A 69 -29.07 21.09 2.46
C GLY A 69 -28.03 20.00 2.18
N ILE A 70 -28.05 19.48 0.96
CA ILE A 70 -27.08 18.50 0.48
C ILE A 70 -25.89 19.25 -0.12
N LEU A 71 -24.75 19.20 0.56
CA LEU A 71 -23.53 19.87 0.12
C LEU A 71 -22.82 19.13 -1.02
N GLN A 72 -22.86 17.79 -0.99
CA GLN A 72 -22.22 16.95 -2.00
C GLN A 72 -23.30 16.34 -2.91
N PRO A 73 -23.32 16.67 -4.21
CA PRO A 73 -24.32 16.17 -5.15
C PRO A 73 -24.35 14.64 -5.24
N ILE A 74 -25.53 14.09 -5.54
CA ILE A 74 -25.74 12.65 -5.76
C ILE A 74 -25.36 12.32 -7.20
N LEU A 75 -24.58 11.26 -7.42
CA LEU A 75 -24.20 10.82 -8.76
C LEU A 75 -25.27 9.88 -9.31
N VAL A 76 -25.81 10.22 -10.47
CA VAL A 76 -26.93 9.51 -11.10
C VAL A 76 -26.67 9.30 -12.58
N ARG A 77 -27.32 8.30 -13.15
CA ARG A 77 -27.44 8.11 -14.60
C ARG A 77 -28.90 8.05 -14.99
N ARG A 78 -29.21 8.27 -16.27
CA ARG A 78 -30.55 8.00 -16.80
C ARG A 78 -30.86 6.51 -16.67
N ASP A 79 -32.09 6.17 -16.28
CA ASP A 79 -32.50 4.78 -16.27
C ASP A 79 -32.65 4.26 -17.72
N PRO A 80 -32.06 3.09 -18.05
CA PRO A 80 -32.11 2.55 -19.41
C PRO A 80 -33.50 2.02 -19.82
N VAL A 81 -34.45 1.90 -18.88
CA VAL A 81 -35.81 1.39 -19.09
C VAL A 81 -36.85 2.51 -19.04
N GLN A 82 -36.67 3.50 -18.17
CA GLN A 82 -37.60 4.61 -17.96
C GLN A 82 -36.92 5.97 -18.22
N GLU A 83 -37.29 6.63 -19.33
CA GLU A 83 -36.63 7.87 -19.78
C GLU A 83 -36.72 9.05 -18.80
N ASP A 84 -37.71 9.06 -17.91
CA ASP A 84 -37.95 10.12 -16.92
C ASP A 84 -37.37 9.82 -15.53
N LEU A 85 -36.76 8.63 -15.34
CA LEU A 85 -36.16 8.23 -14.08
C LEU A 85 -34.64 8.20 -14.13
N TYR A 86 -34.04 8.34 -12.96
CA TYR A 86 -32.61 8.35 -12.76
C TYR A 86 -32.22 7.29 -11.73
N GLU A 87 -31.24 6.48 -12.10
CA GLU A 87 -30.64 5.48 -11.23
C GLU A 87 -29.51 6.09 -10.41
N ILE A 88 -29.57 5.94 -9.09
CA ILE A 88 -28.51 6.39 -8.19
C ILE A 88 -27.30 5.45 -8.32
N ILE A 89 -26.16 6.03 -8.70
CA ILE A 89 -24.88 5.33 -8.76
C ILE A 89 -24.16 5.45 -7.41
N ALA A 90 -24.10 6.66 -6.85
CA ALA A 90 -23.44 6.93 -5.57
C ALA A 90 -24.19 8.00 -4.76
N GLY A 91 -24.18 7.84 -3.43
CA GLY A 91 -24.83 8.77 -2.51
C GLY A 91 -26.23 8.37 -2.03
N GLU A 92 -26.56 7.07 -2.02
CA GLU A 92 -27.87 6.57 -1.56
C GLU A 92 -28.24 7.05 -0.14
N ARG A 93 -27.27 7.11 0.79
CA ARG A 93 -27.49 7.64 2.15
C ARG A 93 -27.99 9.09 2.15
N ARG A 94 -27.47 9.91 1.24
CA ARG A 94 -27.87 11.32 1.08
C ARG A 94 -29.30 11.40 0.52
N TRP A 95 -29.64 10.57 -0.46
CA TRP A 95 -31.00 10.48 -0.99
C TRP A 95 -32.01 10.02 0.08
N ARG A 96 -31.73 8.95 0.82
CA ARG A 96 -32.61 8.48 1.91
C ARG A 96 -32.78 9.52 3.02
N ALA A 97 -31.69 10.19 3.39
CA ALA A 97 -31.75 11.26 4.39
C ALA A 97 -32.54 12.48 3.87
N ALA A 98 -32.43 12.80 2.58
CA ALA A 98 -33.22 13.85 1.94
C ALA A 98 -34.72 13.53 1.90
N GLN A 99 -35.09 12.26 1.66
CA GLN A 99 -36.48 11.81 1.76
C GLN A 99 -37.02 11.99 3.18
N LYS A 100 -36.26 11.54 4.19
CA LYS A 100 -36.63 11.73 5.60
C LYS A 100 -36.67 13.21 6.02
N ALA A 101 -35.80 14.04 5.43
CA ALA A 101 -35.80 15.49 5.62
C ALA A 101 -36.92 16.21 4.85
N GLN A 102 -37.70 15.49 4.03
CA GLN A 102 -38.81 16.00 3.22
C GLN A 102 -38.37 17.07 2.20
N LEU A 103 -37.18 16.91 1.62
CA LEU A 103 -36.75 17.75 0.51
C LEU A 103 -37.49 17.36 -0.78
N HIS A 104 -37.95 18.35 -1.52
CA HIS A 104 -38.60 18.15 -2.83
C HIS A 104 -37.59 17.90 -3.94
N GLU A 105 -36.46 18.62 -3.89
CA GLU A 105 -35.41 18.58 -4.91
C GLU A 105 -34.04 18.34 -4.26
N VAL A 106 -33.15 17.67 -5.00
CA VAL A 106 -31.80 17.36 -4.55
C VAL A 106 -30.78 17.68 -5.65
N PRO A 107 -29.58 18.19 -5.30
CA PRO A 107 -28.53 18.44 -6.27
C PRO A 107 -27.95 17.11 -6.76
N VAL A 108 -27.92 16.93 -8.08
CA VAL A 108 -27.37 15.74 -8.73
C VAL A 108 -26.31 16.09 -9.77
N ILE A 109 -25.46 15.10 -10.04
CA ILE A 109 -24.57 15.07 -11.20
C ILE A 109 -25.06 13.92 -12.08
N ILE A 110 -25.51 14.25 -13.29
CA ILE A 110 -25.96 13.26 -14.27
C ILE A 110 -24.75 12.88 -15.11
N ARG A 111 -24.39 11.59 -15.13
CA ARG A 111 -23.42 11.02 -16.06
C ARG A 111 -24.07 9.91 -16.89
N GLU A 112 -23.84 9.95 -18.19
CA GLU A 112 -24.23 8.89 -19.09
C GLU A 112 -23.20 7.74 -18.95
N LEU A 113 -23.57 6.71 -18.18
CA LEU A 113 -22.73 5.53 -17.93
C LEU A 113 -23.51 4.27 -18.33
N ASP A 114 -22.83 3.36 -19.02
CA ASP A 114 -23.37 2.02 -19.25
C ASP A 114 -23.44 1.21 -17.94
N ASP A 115 -24.15 0.07 -17.97
CA ASP A 115 -24.35 -0.77 -16.77
C ASP A 115 -23.04 -1.20 -16.14
N ARG A 116 -22.03 -1.43 -16.98
CA ARG A 116 -20.70 -1.81 -16.55
C ARG A 116 -20.04 -0.63 -15.80
N ALA A 117 -19.82 0.51 -16.45
CA ALA A 117 -19.16 1.65 -15.83
C ALA A 117 -19.90 2.18 -14.59
N ALA A 118 -21.23 2.15 -14.60
CA ALA A 118 -22.04 2.53 -13.43
C ALA A 118 -21.74 1.63 -12.22
N LEU A 119 -21.70 0.31 -12.42
CA LEU A 119 -21.34 -0.65 -11.38
C LEU A 119 -19.88 -0.46 -10.91
N GLU A 120 -18.96 -0.14 -11.82
CA GLU A 120 -17.55 0.09 -11.50
C GLU A 120 -17.39 1.28 -10.54
N VAL A 121 -18.00 2.41 -10.91
CA VAL A 121 -17.95 3.64 -10.12
C VAL A 121 -18.61 3.44 -8.76
N ALA A 122 -19.75 2.75 -8.72
CA ALA A 122 -20.44 2.42 -7.46
C ALA A 122 -19.58 1.55 -6.53
N LEU A 123 -18.89 0.54 -7.08
CA LEU A 123 -18.02 -0.33 -6.30
C LEU A 123 -16.76 0.41 -5.81
N ILE A 124 -16.14 1.23 -6.66
CA ILE A 124 -14.95 2.01 -6.30
C ILE A 124 -15.28 3.02 -5.19
N GLU A 125 -16.41 3.75 -5.29
CA GLU A 125 -16.83 4.68 -4.24
C GLU A 125 -17.06 3.95 -2.91
N ASN A 126 -17.73 2.80 -2.94
CA ASN A 126 -17.97 2.03 -1.74
C ASN A 126 -16.65 1.54 -1.10
N ILE A 127 -15.67 1.15 -1.90
CA ILE A 127 -14.34 0.69 -1.42
C ILE A 127 -13.50 1.84 -0.85
N GLN A 128 -13.67 3.07 -1.34
CA GLN A 128 -12.93 4.23 -0.85
C GLN A 128 -13.40 4.74 0.52
N ARG A 129 -14.35 4.04 1.16
CA ARG A 129 -14.88 4.41 2.48
C ARG A 129 -13.87 4.09 3.58
N GLU A 130 -13.69 5.02 4.51
CA GLU A 130 -12.68 4.91 5.57
C GLU A 130 -13.04 3.89 6.67
N ASP A 131 -14.30 3.44 6.73
CA ASP A 131 -14.84 2.57 7.79
C ASP A 131 -14.96 1.08 7.39
N LEU A 132 -14.39 0.67 6.26
CA LEU A 132 -14.48 -0.72 5.81
C LEU A 132 -13.59 -1.67 6.62
N SER A 133 -14.13 -2.84 6.92
CA SER A 133 -13.36 -3.97 7.40
C SER A 133 -12.41 -4.49 6.30
N PRO A 134 -11.21 -5.02 6.64
CA PRO A 134 -10.31 -5.62 5.66
C PRO A 134 -10.93 -6.75 4.85
N ILE A 135 -11.96 -7.43 5.38
CA ILE A 135 -12.70 -8.46 4.66
C ILE A 135 -13.66 -7.84 3.65
N GLU A 136 -14.41 -6.81 4.04
CA GLU A 136 -15.31 -6.07 3.13
C GLU A 136 -14.53 -5.42 1.98
N GLU A 137 -13.37 -4.83 2.27
CA GLU A 137 -12.49 -4.26 1.25
C GLU A 137 -12.01 -5.35 0.26
N ALA A 138 -11.61 -6.52 0.78
CA ALA A 138 -11.21 -7.65 -0.06
C ALA A 138 -12.35 -8.19 -0.92
N GLU A 139 -13.57 -8.28 -0.39
CA GLU A 139 -14.76 -8.67 -1.16
C GLU A 139 -15.07 -7.65 -2.26
N GLY A 140 -14.96 -6.36 -1.97
CA GLY A 140 -15.12 -5.29 -2.96
C GLY A 140 -14.12 -5.44 -4.10
N TYR A 141 -12.85 -5.68 -3.79
CA TYR A 141 -11.82 -5.95 -4.80
C TYR A 141 -12.11 -7.21 -5.63
N GLN A 142 -12.56 -8.30 -5.01
CA GLN A 142 -12.89 -9.53 -5.72
C GLN A 142 -14.05 -9.28 -6.70
N ARG A 143 -15.10 -8.57 -6.28
CA ARG A 143 -16.23 -8.22 -7.16
C ARG A 143 -15.78 -7.33 -8.32
N LEU A 144 -14.91 -6.35 -8.09
CA LEU A 144 -14.33 -5.55 -9.17
C LEU A 144 -13.53 -6.41 -10.16
N MET A 145 -12.75 -7.37 -9.69
CA MET A 145 -12.01 -8.26 -10.58
C MET A 145 -12.94 -9.18 -11.38
N ASP A 146 -13.96 -9.75 -10.74
CA ASP A 146 -14.88 -10.70 -11.35
C ASP A 146 -15.77 -10.05 -12.41
N HIS A 147 -16.31 -8.86 -12.13
CA HIS A 147 -17.23 -8.16 -13.03
C HIS A 147 -16.53 -7.40 -14.16
N PHE A 148 -15.29 -6.95 -13.95
CA PHE A 148 -14.60 -6.07 -14.89
C PHE A 148 -13.38 -6.71 -15.54
N ALA A 149 -13.06 -7.96 -15.19
CA ALA A 149 -11.86 -8.69 -15.62
C ALA A 149 -10.56 -7.89 -15.36
N HIS A 150 -10.56 -7.06 -14.32
CA HIS A 150 -9.39 -6.27 -13.95
C HIS A 150 -8.28 -7.19 -13.44
N THR A 151 -7.07 -6.98 -13.94
CA THR A 151 -5.88 -7.56 -13.32
C THR A 151 -5.64 -6.91 -11.95
N GLN A 152 -4.95 -7.60 -11.05
CA GLN A 152 -4.56 -7.00 -9.77
C GLN A 152 -3.74 -5.71 -9.95
N ASP A 153 -2.98 -5.60 -11.04
CA ASP A 153 -2.20 -4.39 -11.36
C ASP A 153 -3.12 -3.22 -11.77
N ALA A 154 -4.12 -3.47 -12.63
CA ALA A 154 -5.10 -2.46 -13.03
C ALA A 154 -5.94 -1.98 -11.84
N LEU A 155 -6.41 -2.91 -11.01
CA LEU A 155 -7.16 -2.59 -9.79
C LEU A 155 -6.32 -1.76 -8.82
N ALA A 156 -5.06 -2.15 -8.58
CA ALA A 156 -4.15 -1.42 -7.69
C ALA A 156 -3.95 0.04 -8.14
N ASN A 157 -3.81 0.29 -9.44
CA ASN A 157 -3.71 1.63 -9.99
C ASN A 157 -5.01 2.44 -9.83
N ALA A 158 -6.18 1.81 -10.05
CA ALA A 158 -7.47 2.46 -9.92
C ALA A 158 -7.76 2.91 -8.48
N VAL A 159 -7.35 2.11 -7.49
CA VAL A 159 -7.61 2.38 -6.07
C VAL A 159 -6.44 3.08 -5.36
N GLY A 160 -5.34 3.36 -6.08
CA GLY A 160 -4.17 4.07 -5.56
C GLY A 160 -3.38 3.29 -4.51
N LYS A 161 -3.39 1.95 -4.58
CA LYS A 161 -2.67 1.05 -3.63
C LYS A 161 -1.58 0.27 -4.38
N SER A 162 -0.69 -0.38 -3.63
CA SER A 162 0.27 -1.28 -4.26
C SER A 162 -0.41 -2.59 -4.69
N ARG A 163 0.07 -3.19 -5.79
CA ARG A 163 -0.36 -4.54 -6.20
C ARG A 163 -0.22 -5.56 -5.06
N SER A 164 0.85 -5.46 -4.28
CA SER A 164 1.08 -6.34 -3.12
C SER A 164 0.02 -6.18 -2.03
N HIS A 165 -0.52 -4.97 -1.84
CA HIS A 165 -1.59 -4.72 -0.89
C HIS A 165 -2.89 -5.39 -1.35
N VAL A 166 -3.29 -5.17 -2.61
CA VAL A 166 -4.48 -5.80 -3.22
C VAL A 166 -4.39 -7.33 -3.14
N ALA A 167 -3.25 -7.91 -3.54
CA ALA A 167 -3.04 -9.36 -3.49
C ALA A 167 -3.12 -9.91 -2.05
N ASN A 168 -2.59 -9.19 -1.06
CA ASN A 168 -2.64 -9.62 0.33
C ASN A 168 -4.06 -9.57 0.91
N LEU A 169 -4.89 -8.60 0.52
CA LEU A 169 -6.29 -8.52 0.94
C LEU A 169 -7.11 -9.65 0.32
N LEU A 170 -7.00 -9.87 -0.98
CA LEU A 170 -7.73 -10.95 -1.67
C LEU A 170 -7.40 -12.33 -1.08
N ARG A 171 -6.17 -12.54 -0.62
CA ARG A 171 -5.76 -13.78 0.07
C ARG A 171 -6.52 -14.02 1.37
N LEU A 172 -7.03 -12.99 2.04
CA LEU A 172 -7.83 -13.16 3.26
C LEU A 172 -9.15 -13.87 2.97
N LEU A 173 -9.71 -13.72 1.76
CA LEU A 173 -10.92 -14.42 1.36
C LEU A 173 -10.76 -15.94 1.29
N SER A 174 -9.53 -16.44 1.19
CA SER A 174 -9.24 -17.89 1.22
C SER A 174 -9.27 -18.50 2.63
N LEU A 175 -9.36 -17.67 3.68
CA LEU A 175 -9.48 -18.13 5.06
C LEU A 175 -10.86 -18.72 5.32
N ALA A 176 -10.94 -19.61 6.29
CA ALA A 176 -12.21 -20.14 6.78
C ALA A 176 -13.10 -19.01 7.33
N GLU A 177 -14.41 -19.16 7.18
CA GLU A 177 -15.41 -18.15 7.57
C GLU A 177 -15.20 -17.63 8.99
N GLU A 178 -14.98 -18.54 9.94
CA GLU A 178 -14.76 -18.17 11.35
C GLU A 178 -13.58 -17.21 11.55
N VAL A 179 -12.50 -17.36 10.78
CA VAL A 179 -11.34 -16.47 10.86
C VAL A 179 -11.66 -15.11 10.21
N ARG A 180 -12.44 -15.09 9.13
CA ARG A 180 -12.89 -13.85 8.49
C ARG A 180 -13.79 -13.04 9.42
N GLU A 181 -14.75 -13.69 10.09
CA GLU A 181 -15.60 -13.05 11.09
C GLU A 181 -14.80 -12.46 12.26
N MET A 182 -13.74 -13.15 12.72
CA MET A 182 -12.86 -12.62 13.76
C MET A 182 -12.10 -11.37 13.31
N VAL A 183 -11.73 -11.28 12.03
CA VAL A 183 -11.12 -10.06 11.47
C VAL A 183 -12.15 -8.94 11.37
N ASP A 184 -13.36 -9.29 10.96
CA ASP A 184 -14.47 -8.33 10.79
C ASP A 184 -14.89 -7.70 12.11
N ARG A 185 -14.95 -8.48 13.19
CA ARG A 185 -15.19 -7.99 14.55
C ARG A 185 -14.01 -7.24 15.17
N GLY A 186 -12.84 -7.26 14.53
CA GLY A 186 -11.61 -6.66 15.05
C GLY A 186 -10.86 -7.49 16.09
N ASP A 187 -11.29 -8.74 16.36
CA ASP A 187 -10.58 -9.68 17.24
C ASP A 187 -9.18 -10.03 16.67
N LEU A 188 -9.04 -9.97 15.34
CA LEU A 188 -7.78 -10.19 14.64
C LEU A 188 -7.46 -9.03 13.69
N THR A 189 -6.18 -8.63 13.67
CA THR A 189 -5.70 -7.69 12.66
C THR A 189 -5.52 -8.36 11.30
N ALA A 190 -5.54 -7.59 10.21
CA ALA A 190 -5.20 -8.09 8.88
C ALA A 190 -3.79 -8.73 8.81
N GLY A 191 -2.86 -8.30 9.69
CA GLY A 191 -1.55 -8.92 9.84
C GLY A 191 -1.61 -10.34 10.41
N HIS A 192 -2.43 -10.55 11.45
CA HIS A 192 -2.68 -11.87 12.03
C HIS A 192 -3.31 -12.79 10.98
N ALA A 193 -4.36 -12.31 10.31
CA ALA A 193 -5.07 -13.07 9.28
C ALA A 193 -4.13 -13.51 8.14
N ARG A 194 -3.24 -12.62 7.68
CA ARG A 194 -2.27 -12.94 6.62
C ARG A 194 -1.33 -14.08 6.99
N ALA A 195 -0.90 -14.15 8.24
CA ALA A 195 -0.03 -15.23 8.73
C ALA A 195 -0.75 -16.59 8.80
N LEU A 196 -2.08 -16.60 8.78
CA LEU A 196 -2.91 -17.81 8.82
C LEU A 196 -3.28 -18.34 7.43
N VAL A 197 -3.07 -17.56 6.36
CA VAL A 197 -3.44 -17.94 4.99
C VAL A 197 -2.69 -19.21 4.55
N GLY A 198 -3.43 -20.20 4.04
CA GLY A 198 -2.90 -21.46 3.53
C GLY A 198 -2.53 -22.49 4.61
N ARG A 199 -2.94 -22.27 5.87
CA ARG A 199 -2.72 -23.22 6.96
C ARG A 199 -3.96 -24.07 7.23
N GLU A 200 -3.75 -25.35 7.51
CA GLU A 200 -4.80 -26.26 7.95
C GLU A 200 -5.24 -25.99 9.40
N ASP A 201 -4.33 -25.53 10.27
CA ASP A 201 -4.60 -25.19 11.67
C ASP A 201 -4.99 -23.71 11.90
N ALA A 202 -5.41 -23.01 10.83
CA ALA A 202 -5.70 -21.57 10.85
C ALA A 202 -6.74 -21.19 11.91
N VAL A 203 -7.84 -21.95 12.01
CA VAL A 203 -8.94 -21.66 12.95
C VAL A 203 -8.50 -21.80 14.42
N THR A 204 -7.77 -22.87 14.74
CA THR A 204 -7.29 -23.11 16.11
C THR A 204 -6.33 -22.00 16.55
N LEU A 205 -5.39 -21.63 15.68
CA LEU A 205 -4.45 -20.54 15.95
C LEU A 205 -5.14 -19.19 16.04
N ALA A 206 -6.13 -18.91 15.19
CA ALA A 206 -6.94 -17.68 15.27
C ALA A 206 -7.58 -17.51 16.66
N ARG A 207 -8.23 -18.57 17.17
CA ARG A 207 -8.85 -18.57 18.52
C ARG A 207 -7.82 -18.35 19.63
N GLU A 208 -6.65 -18.95 19.53
CA GLU A 208 -5.56 -18.74 20.50
C GLU A 208 -5.05 -17.29 20.45
N ILE A 209 -4.83 -16.74 19.27
CA ILE A 209 -4.36 -15.35 19.09
C ILE A 209 -5.35 -14.35 19.71
N ALA A 210 -6.64 -14.53 19.45
CA ALA A 210 -7.68 -13.65 19.99
C ALA A 210 -7.80 -13.76 21.52
N ARG A 211 -7.54 -14.95 22.11
CA ARG A 211 -7.56 -15.15 23.57
C ARG A 211 -6.35 -14.55 24.26
N ASP A 212 -5.16 -14.77 23.70
CA ASP A 212 -3.89 -14.47 24.35
C ASP A 212 -3.33 -13.08 23.96
N GLY A 213 -3.97 -12.38 23.02
CA GLY A 213 -3.54 -11.05 22.57
C GLY A 213 -2.16 -11.04 21.92
N MET A 214 -1.80 -12.11 21.21
CA MET A 214 -0.46 -12.29 20.64
C MET A 214 -0.14 -11.25 19.56
N THR A 215 1.12 -10.84 19.45
CA THR A 215 1.55 -9.92 18.38
C THR A 215 1.82 -10.66 17.07
N VAL A 216 1.75 -9.94 15.94
CA VAL A 216 2.07 -10.47 14.60
C VAL A 216 3.44 -11.17 14.57
N ARG A 217 4.44 -10.63 15.31
CA ARG A 217 5.79 -11.21 15.39
C ARG A 217 5.83 -12.53 16.15
N ASP A 218 5.01 -12.67 17.19
CA ASP A 218 4.91 -13.92 17.96
C ASP A 218 4.33 -15.03 17.09
N ILE A 219 3.36 -14.67 16.24
CA ILE A 219 2.75 -15.57 15.26
C ILE A 219 3.78 -15.96 14.21
N GLU A 220 4.51 -15.03 13.58
CA GLU A 220 5.54 -15.34 12.58
C GLU A 220 6.64 -16.25 13.14
N ASN A 221 7.11 -15.99 14.37
CA ASN A 221 8.09 -16.82 15.05
C ASN A 221 7.58 -18.24 15.36
N ARG A 222 6.27 -18.39 15.60
CA ARG A 222 5.64 -19.69 15.89
C ARG A 222 5.28 -20.44 14.60
N VAL A 223 4.88 -19.72 13.55
CA VAL A 223 4.62 -20.22 12.21
C VAL A 223 5.90 -20.76 11.58
N SER A 224 7.02 -20.01 11.68
CA SER A 224 8.34 -20.45 11.22
C SER A 224 8.84 -21.72 11.93
N LYS A 225 8.44 -21.95 13.19
CA LYS A 225 8.81 -23.16 13.94
C LYS A 225 8.01 -24.42 13.57
N LYS A 226 6.81 -24.27 12.98
CA LYS A 226 5.95 -25.42 12.61
C LYS A 226 6.10 -25.83 11.13
N SER A 227 6.46 -24.91 10.23
CA SER A 227 6.70 -25.22 8.81
C SER A 227 8.16 -25.60 8.56
N GLY A 228 8.48 -26.87 8.80
CA GLY A 228 9.63 -27.53 8.18
C GLY A 228 10.88 -27.68 9.04
N SER A 229 11.30 -28.94 9.16
CA SER A 229 12.66 -29.37 9.48
C SER A 229 13.17 -29.11 10.90
N LYS A 230 13.74 -30.16 11.50
CA LYS A 230 14.76 -30.03 12.55
C LYS A 230 15.92 -29.22 11.96
N THR A 231 15.81 -27.90 11.96
CA THR A 231 16.98 -27.05 11.87
C THR A 231 17.63 -27.11 13.24
N VAL A 232 18.62 -28.01 13.33
CA VAL A 232 19.73 -27.88 14.26
C VAL A 232 20.08 -26.38 14.28
N ARG A 233 20.00 -25.76 15.45
CA ARG A 233 20.45 -24.37 15.63
C ARG A 233 21.81 -24.26 14.95
N PRO A 234 22.00 -23.42 13.91
CA PRO A 234 23.33 -23.20 13.41
C PRO A 234 24.09 -22.59 14.57
N ILE A 235 25.09 -23.34 15.06
CA ILE A 235 26.15 -22.78 15.88
C ILE A 235 26.65 -21.60 15.05
N LYS A 236 26.46 -20.37 15.53
CA LYS A 236 26.99 -19.18 14.87
C LYS A 236 28.48 -19.47 14.63
N PRO A 237 28.99 -19.46 13.39
CA PRO A 237 30.42 -19.49 13.19
C PRO A 237 30.98 -18.30 13.98
N GLN A 238 31.90 -18.55 14.90
CA GLN A 238 32.61 -17.49 15.59
C GLN A 238 33.28 -16.65 14.50
N LYS A 239 32.87 -15.39 14.37
CA LYS A 239 33.50 -14.45 13.44
C LYS A 239 34.97 -14.35 13.80
N SER A 240 35.86 -14.40 12.81
CA SER A 240 37.31 -14.22 13.04
C SER A 240 37.58 -12.83 13.65
N ALA A 241 38.63 -12.71 14.45
CA ALA A 241 39.02 -11.46 15.10
C ALA A 241 39.23 -10.33 14.06
N ASP A 242 39.73 -10.67 12.88
CA ASP A 242 39.96 -9.74 11.77
C ASP A 242 38.65 -9.20 11.18
N THR A 243 37.61 -10.03 11.09
CA THR A 243 36.29 -9.59 10.59
C THR A 243 35.63 -8.63 11.58
N LEU A 244 35.81 -8.85 12.89
CA LEU A 244 35.29 -7.97 13.94
C LEU A 244 36.04 -6.62 14.01
N ALA A 245 37.35 -6.62 13.75
CA ALA A 245 38.14 -5.39 13.64
C ALA A 245 37.66 -4.55 12.43
N LEU A 246 37.50 -5.20 11.27
CA LEU A 246 37.02 -4.52 10.06
C LEU A 246 35.58 -4.00 10.21
N GLU A 247 34.70 -4.73 10.91
CA GLU A 247 33.36 -4.25 11.25
C GLU A 247 33.41 -2.96 12.06
N ARG A 248 34.31 -2.87 13.05
CA ARG A 248 34.48 -1.66 13.87
C ARG A 248 35.03 -0.50 13.07
N ASP A 249 36.09 -0.73 12.29
CA ASP A 249 36.72 0.33 11.50
C ASP A 249 35.75 0.93 10.48
N VAL A 250 34.97 0.09 9.79
CA VAL A 250 33.97 0.57 8.83
C VAL A 250 32.81 1.24 9.57
N SER A 251 32.39 0.71 10.72
CA SER A 251 31.33 1.32 11.54
C SER A 251 31.72 2.70 12.07
N ASP A 252 32.97 2.88 12.49
CA ASP A 252 33.52 4.15 12.96
C ASP A 252 33.65 5.16 11.81
N ALA A 253 34.04 4.72 10.61
CA ALA A 253 34.16 5.57 9.43
C ALA A 253 32.78 6.07 8.91
N ILE A 254 31.74 5.24 8.97
CA ILE A 254 30.41 5.60 8.46
C ILE A 254 29.45 6.09 9.55
N GLY A 255 29.77 5.91 10.83
CA GLY A 255 28.92 6.29 11.97
C GLY A 255 27.63 5.46 12.08
N LEU A 256 27.54 4.33 11.38
CA LEU A 256 26.38 3.45 11.30
C LEU A 256 26.80 2.02 11.61
N LYS A 257 25.85 1.20 12.04
CA LYS A 257 26.12 -0.17 12.46
C LYS A 257 26.33 -1.05 11.23
N VAL A 258 27.52 -1.65 11.14
CA VAL A 258 27.95 -2.50 10.03
C VAL A 258 28.08 -3.94 10.49
N ALA A 259 27.57 -4.87 9.69
CA ALA A 259 27.79 -6.29 9.84
C ALA A 259 28.43 -6.85 8.56
N ILE A 260 29.61 -7.45 8.70
CA ILE A 260 30.35 -8.13 7.65
C ILE A 260 30.17 -9.64 7.87
N ASN A 261 29.54 -10.29 6.90
CA ASN A 261 29.37 -11.73 6.87
C ASN A 261 30.21 -12.30 5.73
N ALA A 262 31.44 -12.73 6.03
CA ALA A 262 32.23 -13.51 5.08
C ALA A 262 31.55 -14.87 4.85
N LYS A 263 31.32 -15.24 3.58
CA LYS A 263 30.73 -16.54 3.20
C LYS A 263 31.80 -17.35 2.48
N GLY A 264 32.37 -18.32 3.19
CA GLY A 264 33.33 -19.29 2.65
C GLY A 264 34.64 -19.29 3.44
N ASP A 265 35.51 -20.22 3.07
CA ASP A 265 36.89 -20.34 3.58
C ASP A 265 37.63 -19.00 3.39
N GLU A 266 38.48 -18.59 4.34
CA GLU A 266 39.09 -17.24 4.41
C GLU A 266 39.84 -16.83 3.13
N ARG A 267 40.22 -17.81 2.29
CA ARG A 267 40.86 -17.60 0.98
C ARG A 267 39.92 -17.20 -0.16
N SER A 268 38.62 -17.35 0.02
CA SER A 268 37.65 -17.13 -1.06
C SER A 268 37.28 -15.65 -1.26
N GLY A 269 37.58 -14.78 -0.29
CA GLY A 269 37.37 -13.33 -0.38
C GLY A 269 35.92 -12.88 -0.59
N ARG A 270 34.95 -13.80 -0.53
CA ARG A 270 33.53 -13.51 -0.76
C ARG A 270 32.82 -13.24 0.55
N GLY A 271 32.11 -12.12 0.61
CA GLY A 271 31.35 -11.73 1.78
C GLY A 271 30.20 -10.79 1.44
N THR A 272 29.31 -10.60 2.41
CA THR A 272 28.22 -9.62 2.34
C THR A 272 28.42 -8.60 3.44
N ILE A 273 28.42 -7.32 3.08
CA ILE A 273 28.40 -6.20 4.03
C ILE A 273 26.96 -5.73 4.14
N ALA A 274 26.43 -5.65 5.35
CA ALA A 274 25.12 -5.11 5.66
C ALA A 274 25.27 -3.87 6.54
N ILE A 275 24.70 -2.75 6.09
CA ILE A 275 24.72 -1.47 6.81
C ILE A 275 23.28 -1.19 7.29
N GLU A 276 23.11 -1.03 8.60
CA GLU A 276 21.81 -0.74 9.22
C GLU A 276 21.64 0.79 9.36
N TYR A 277 20.63 1.35 8.69
CA TYR A 277 20.27 2.77 8.76
C TYR A 277 18.88 2.96 9.37
N LYS A 278 18.64 4.13 9.99
CA LYS A 278 17.40 4.48 10.71
C LYS A 278 16.56 5.54 10.01
N SER A 279 17.10 6.25 9.03
CA SER A 279 16.38 7.25 8.23
C SER A 279 16.83 7.25 6.77
N PHE A 280 16.00 7.78 5.87
CA PHE A 280 16.34 7.94 4.46
C PHE A 280 17.53 8.89 4.26
N ASP A 281 17.69 9.92 5.10
CA ASP A 281 18.87 10.81 5.07
C ASP A 281 20.17 10.03 5.32
N GLN A 282 20.14 9.02 6.20
CA GLN A 282 21.31 8.16 6.45
C GLN A 282 21.60 7.24 5.26
N LEU A 283 20.57 6.79 4.53
CA LEU A 283 20.75 6.03 3.29
C LEU A 283 21.39 6.91 2.21
N ASP A 284 20.94 8.15 2.05
CA ASP A 284 21.50 9.10 1.09
C ASP A 284 22.96 9.48 1.44
N ASP A 285 23.31 9.63 2.72
CA ASP A 285 24.69 9.84 3.16
C ASP A 285 25.58 8.61 2.87
N ILE A 286 25.08 7.38 3.11
CA ILE A 286 25.78 6.14 2.74
C ILE A 286 26.04 6.10 1.22
N LEU A 287 25.02 6.36 0.42
CA LEU A 287 25.12 6.33 -1.04
C LEU A 287 26.09 7.41 -1.54
N THR A 288 26.06 8.60 -0.95
CA THR A 288 26.97 9.70 -1.30
C THR A 288 28.42 9.34 -1.01
N ARG A 289 28.70 8.74 0.16
CA ARG A 289 30.06 8.32 0.56
C ARG A 289 30.58 7.14 -0.26
N LEU A 290 29.72 6.20 -0.65
CA LEU A 290 30.09 5.07 -1.53
C LEU A 290 30.33 5.49 -2.98
N ASN A 291 29.72 6.59 -3.42
CA ASN A 291 29.79 7.07 -4.80
C ASN A 291 30.85 8.18 -5.00
N GLN A 292 31.62 8.53 -3.96
CA GLN A 292 32.78 9.40 -4.12
C GLN A 292 33.91 8.64 -4.82
N PRO A 293 34.42 9.13 -5.97
CA PRO A 293 35.62 8.55 -6.58
C PRO A 293 36.80 8.78 -5.62
N ALA A 294 37.60 7.73 -5.39
CA ALA A 294 38.78 7.79 -4.55
C ALA A 294 39.70 8.95 -5.01
N GLY A 295 39.63 10.08 -4.31
CA GLY A 295 40.58 11.18 -4.44
C GLY A 295 41.96 10.74 -3.93
N PRO A 296 43.05 11.34 -4.44
CA PRO A 296 44.38 10.78 -4.31
C PRO A 296 44.80 10.72 -2.84
N SER A 297 45.15 9.51 -2.39
CA SER A 297 45.80 9.29 -1.11
C SER A 297 47.02 10.20 -0.97
N GLY A 298 46.88 11.21 -0.13
CA GLY A 298 48.02 11.92 0.44
C GLY A 298 48.74 10.96 1.38
N MET A 299 49.84 10.37 0.91
CA MET A 299 50.88 9.86 1.80
C MET A 299 52.21 10.47 1.42
N ALA A 300 52.69 11.23 2.40
CA ALA A 300 53.97 11.90 2.59
C ALA A 300 55.16 11.36 1.80
N ALA A 301 55.96 12.34 1.36
CA ALA A 301 57.32 12.24 0.87
C ALA A 301 58.16 11.25 1.69
N HIS A 302 58.78 10.31 1.00
CA HIS A 302 60.00 9.67 1.44
C HIS A 302 61.11 10.11 0.48
N ASP A 303 62.03 10.92 0.99
CA ASP A 303 63.32 11.25 0.36
C ASP A 303 64.03 9.99 -0.15
N PRO A 304 64.55 9.96 -1.39
CA PRO A 304 65.64 9.09 -1.76
C PRO A 304 66.97 9.87 -1.65
N ALA A 305 67.81 9.47 -0.70
CA ALA A 305 69.23 9.83 -0.71
C ALA A 305 69.96 9.12 -1.87
N PRO A 306 71.10 9.66 -2.35
CA PRO A 306 71.57 9.46 -3.71
C PRO A 306 72.53 8.26 -3.89
N GLU A 307 72.61 7.85 -5.16
CA GLU A 307 73.75 7.27 -5.89
C GLU A 307 74.52 6.11 -5.25
N ASP A 308 74.48 4.94 -5.89
CA ASP A 308 75.72 4.50 -6.54
C ASP A 308 75.51 3.56 -7.75
N SER A 309 76.55 3.60 -8.57
CA SER A 309 76.75 3.25 -9.97
C SER A 309 76.66 1.77 -10.42
N VAL A 310 76.67 1.63 -11.77
CA VAL A 310 77.07 0.48 -12.63
C VAL A 310 75.94 -0.48 -13.07
N GLY A 311 75.64 -0.72 -14.34
CA GLY A 311 76.22 -0.28 -15.61
C GLY A 311 75.39 -0.81 -16.80
N VAL A 312 75.51 -0.09 -17.91
CA VAL A 312 75.02 -0.36 -19.29
C VAL A 312 76.01 -1.34 -19.95
N PRO A 313 75.65 -2.31 -20.84
CA PRO A 313 75.24 -2.07 -22.24
C PRO A 313 74.13 -3.01 -22.78
N GLU A 314 73.16 -2.59 -23.60
CA GLU A 314 73.18 -2.14 -25.01
C GLU A 314 72.57 -3.23 -25.93
N ILE A 315 71.94 -2.77 -27.02
CA ILE A 315 71.78 -3.44 -28.34
C ILE A 315 70.37 -3.98 -28.76
N LYS A 316 69.86 -3.25 -29.77
CA LYS A 316 69.07 -3.61 -30.98
C LYS A 316 67.54 -3.65 -30.98
N LYS A 317 67.00 -2.57 -31.59
CA LYS A 317 66.04 -2.55 -32.71
C LYS A 317 65.91 -3.89 -33.44
N ILE A 318 64.67 -4.28 -33.78
CA ILE A 318 64.25 -4.63 -35.15
C ILE A 318 62.73 -4.35 -35.28
N VAL A 319 62.45 -3.62 -36.36
CA VAL A 319 61.24 -3.41 -37.18
C VAL A 319 59.93 -4.05 -36.71
#